data_AF-A0A7S4Q7I2-F1
#
_entry.id   AF-A0A7S4Q7I2-F1
#
_cell.length_a   1.000
_cell.length_b   1.000
_cell.length_c   1.000
_cell.angle_alpha   90.00
_cell.angle_beta   90.00
_cell.angle_gamma   90.00
#
_symmetry.space_group_name_H-M   'P 1'
#
loop_
_entity.id
_entity.type
_entity.pdbx_description
1 polymer ?
#
loop_
_entity_poly.entity_id
_entity_poly.type
_entity_poly.pdbx_seq_one_letter_code
_entity_poly.pdbx_strand_id
1 'polypeptide(L)'
;MAERSWPRAVAARPPLLLAVLASLAAGALLEVERAEDFEREVFSSKHVWAVGFVNSQRPNDAFEAVLAKLPDLVPAVRWGRLDVTVSGNSPIASELNVRP
;
A
#
# COMPACT_ATOMS: atom_id res chain seq x y z
N MET A 1 54.42 -5.61 29.05
CA MET A 1 53.51 -4.80 28.20
C MET A 1 53.41 -5.50 26.86
N ALA A 2 52.29 -6.16 26.58
CA ALA A 2 52.02 -6.84 25.32
C ALA A 2 50.54 -6.60 24.99
N GLU A 3 50.28 -5.82 23.94
CA GLU A 3 48.94 -5.51 23.46
C GLU A 3 48.41 -6.71 22.66
N ARG A 4 47.36 -7.37 23.17
CA ARG A 4 46.59 -8.37 22.43
C ARG A 4 45.44 -7.65 21.72
N SER A 5 45.59 -7.43 20.42
CA SER A 5 44.52 -6.98 19.54
C SER A 5 43.54 -8.13 19.29
N TRP A 6 42.26 -7.91 19.62
CA TRP A 6 41.16 -8.78 19.20
C TRP A 6 40.45 -8.12 18.01
N PRO A 7 40.17 -8.84 16.90
CA PRO A 7 39.25 -8.35 15.90
C PRO A 7 37.83 -8.53 16.44
N ARG A 8 37.18 -7.44 16.88
CA ARG A 8 35.73 -7.49 17.11
C ARG A 8 35.04 -7.49 15.75
N ALA A 9 34.44 -8.64 15.45
CA ALA A 9 33.63 -8.90 14.28
C ALA A 9 32.73 -7.71 13.96
N VAL A 10 32.91 -7.15 12.76
CA VAL A 10 31.93 -6.28 12.13
C VAL A 10 30.67 -7.12 12.00
N ALA A 11 29.66 -6.81 12.81
CA ALA A 11 28.33 -7.37 12.67
C ALA A 11 27.83 -7.00 11.28
N ALA A 12 28.02 -7.90 10.32
CA ALA A 12 27.41 -7.82 9.01
C ALA A 12 25.90 -7.81 9.25
N ARG A 13 25.31 -6.62 9.08
CA ARG A 13 23.86 -6.37 9.07
C ARG A 13 23.18 -7.48 8.26
N PRO A 14 22.00 -7.99 8.68
CA PRO A 14 21.17 -8.81 7.81
C PRO A 14 20.12 -7.92 7.12
N PRO A 15 20.46 -7.13 6.07
CA PRO A 15 19.46 -6.35 5.33
C PRO A 15 18.47 -7.26 4.58
N LEU A 16 18.81 -8.55 4.41
CA LEU A 16 18.00 -9.51 3.68
C LEU A 16 16.72 -9.90 4.41
N LEU A 17 16.72 -9.96 5.76
CA LEU A 17 15.51 -10.30 6.53
C LEU A 17 14.45 -9.19 6.49
N LEU A 18 14.87 -7.92 6.42
CA LEU A 18 13.97 -6.78 6.24
C LEU A 18 13.40 -6.71 4.81
N ALA A 19 14.21 -7.03 3.79
CA ALA A 19 13.72 -7.08 2.41
C ALA A 19 12.68 -8.19 2.17
N VAL A 20 12.81 -9.32 2.88
CA VAL A 20 11.84 -10.42 2.83
C VAL A 20 10.54 -10.06 3.55
N LEU A 21 10.62 -9.39 4.72
CA LEU A 21 9.42 -8.89 5.41
C LEU A 21 8.70 -7.78 4.63
N ALA A 22 9.43 -6.92 3.91
CA ALA A 22 8.84 -5.94 2.99
C ALA A 22 8.19 -6.61 1.77
N SER A 23 8.69 -7.78 1.34
CA SER A 23 8.10 -8.56 0.24
C SER A 23 6.88 -9.37 0.67
N LEU A 24 6.73 -9.67 1.97
CA LEU A 24 5.53 -10.27 2.57
C LEU A 24 4.35 -9.30 2.72
N ALA A 25 4.51 -8.02 2.35
CA ALA A 25 3.42 -7.09 2.11
C ALA A 25 2.87 -7.19 0.66
N ALA A 26 3.26 -8.21 -0.12
CA ALA A 26 2.61 -8.58 -1.38
C ALA A 26 1.23 -9.18 -1.09
N GLY A 27 0.23 -8.30 -0.93
CA GLY A 27 -1.15 -8.68 -0.59
C GLY A 27 -1.81 -7.78 0.45
N ALA A 28 -1.10 -6.79 1.02
CA ALA A 28 -1.76 -5.81 1.87
C ALA A 28 -2.54 -4.82 1.01
N LEU A 29 -3.86 -4.73 1.24
CA LEU A 29 -4.66 -3.62 0.74
C LEU A 29 -4.08 -2.34 1.34
N LEU A 30 -3.58 -1.44 0.48
CA LEU A 30 -3.21 -0.11 0.92
C LEU A 30 -4.51 0.68 1.10
N GLU A 31 -4.87 0.94 2.34
CA GLU A 31 -5.89 1.95 2.62
C GLU A 31 -5.31 3.31 2.27
N VAL A 32 -5.63 3.79 1.06
CA VAL A 32 -5.27 5.14 0.64
C VAL A 32 -6.34 6.06 1.19
N GLU A 33 -6.24 6.38 2.47
CA GLU A 33 -7.23 7.22 3.15
C GLU A 33 -7.23 8.65 2.63
N ARG A 34 -6.10 9.11 2.06
CA ARG A 34 -5.87 10.49 1.64
C ARG A 34 -5.38 10.60 0.21
N ALA A 35 -5.88 11.62 -0.48
CA ALA A 35 -5.50 11.96 -1.85
C ALA A 35 -3.97 12.12 -2.06
N GLU A 36 -3.27 12.73 -1.12
CA GLU A 36 -1.82 12.96 -1.18
C GLU A 36 -1.04 11.64 -1.28
N ASP A 37 -1.51 10.61 -0.58
CA ASP A 37 -0.92 9.28 -0.63
C ASP A 37 -1.31 8.56 -1.93
N PHE A 38 -2.47 8.86 -2.50
CA PHE A 38 -2.90 8.30 -3.78
C PHE A 38 -1.96 8.68 -4.92
N GLU A 39 -1.65 9.97 -5.07
CA GLU A 39 -0.77 10.43 -6.14
C GLU A 39 0.64 9.84 -6.01
N ARG A 40 1.17 9.82 -4.78
CA ARG A 40 2.51 9.29 -4.51
C ARG A 40 2.58 7.78 -4.72
N GLU A 41 1.62 7.02 -4.20
CA GLU A 41 1.69 5.56 -4.17
C GLU A 41 1.17 4.92 -5.47
N VAL A 42 0.16 5.53 -6.10
CA VAL A 42 -0.52 4.99 -7.31
C VAL A 42 0.07 5.60 -8.58
N PHE A 43 0.10 6.93 -8.74
CA PHE A 43 0.56 7.55 -10.00
C PHE A 43 2.06 7.43 -10.22
N SER A 44 2.86 7.49 -9.15
CA SER A 44 4.32 7.31 -9.25
C SER A 44 4.75 5.83 -9.23
N SER A 45 3.79 4.91 -9.21
CA SER A 45 4.07 3.48 -9.07
C SER A 45 4.58 2.83 -10.35
N LYS A 46 5.38 1.77 -10.19
CA LYS A 46 5.71 0.82 -11.28
C LYS A 46 4.84 -0.43 -11.26
N HIS A 47 3.89 -0.51 -10.33
CA HIS A 47 2.99 -1.65 -10.17
C HIS A 47 1.65 -1.40 -10.86
N VAL A 48 0.96 -2.49 -11.20
CA VAL A 48 -0.46 -2.42 -11.60
C VAL A 48 -1.29 -2.26 -10.33
N TRP A 49 -2.17 -1.26 -10.33
CA TRP A 49 -3.08 -0.97 -9.22
C TRP A 49 -4.53 -1.25 -9.58
N ALA A 50 -5.27 -1.82 -8.64
CA ALA A 50 -6.73 -1.87 -8.64
C ALA A 50 -7.24 -1.07 -7.44
N VAL A 51 -7.99 0.01 -7.70
CA VAL A 51 -8.48 0.91 -6.65
C VAL A 51 -10.00 0.90 -6.63
N GLY A 52 -10.58 0.62 -5.46
CA GLY A 52 -12.00 0.83 -5.19
C GLY A 52 -12.29 2.27 -4.77
N PHE A 53 -13.08 3.00 -5.55
CA PHE A 53 -13.67 4.27 -5.15
C PHE A 53 -14.98 3.99 -4.43
N VAL A 54 -15.05 4.33 -3.14
CA VAL A 54 -16.20 3.99 -2.29
C VAL A 54 -16.89 5.25 -1.79
N ASN A 55 -18.16 5.10 -1.45
CA ASN A 55 -18.95 6.16 -0.84
C ASN A 55 -19.39 5.67 0.56
N SER A 56 -18.74 6.13 1.63
CA SER A 56 -19.09 5.67 2.99
C SER A 56 -20.48 6.11 3.47
N GLN A 57 -21.08 7.12 2.84
CA GLN A 57 -22.47 7.51 3.09
C GLN A 57 -23.48 6.56 2.43
N ARG A 58 -23.04 5.72 1.47
CA ARG A 58 -23.84 4.70 0.79
C ARG A 58 -23.04 3.39 0.73
N PRO A 59 -22.86 2.70 1.87
CA PRO A 59 -22.02 1.51 1.93
C PRO A 59 -22.55 0.40 1.03
N ASN A 60 -21.62 -0.36 0.45
CA ASN A 60 -21.91 -1.56 -0.32
C ASN A 60 -21.11 -2.73 0.24
N ASP A 61 -21.68 -3.39 1.23
CA ASP A 61 -21.02 -4.46 2.00
C ASP A 61 -20.55 -5.62 1.11
N ALA A 62 -21.29 -5.92 0.04
CA ALA A 62 -20.91 -6.97 -0.91
C ALA A 62 -19.64 -6.59 -1.69
N PHE A 63 -19.53 -5.34 -2.13
CA PHE A 63 -18.33 -4.83 -2.79
C PHE A 63 -17.14 -4.82 -1.83
N GLU A 64 -17.33 -4.33 -0.61
CA GLU A 64 -16.28 -4.28 0.42
C GLU A 64 -15.76 -5.68 0.79
N ALA A 65 -16.67 -6.66 0.94
CA ALA A 65 -16.31 -8.04 1.24
C ALA A 65 -15.51 -8.70 0.09
N VAL A 66 -15.76 -8.30 -1.16
CA VAL A 66 -14.98 -8.75 -2.32
C VAL A 66 -13.62 -8.06 -2.34
N LEU A 67 -13.58 -6.72 -2.21
CA LEU A 67 -12.36 -5.93 -2.23
C LEU A 67 -11.36 -6.38 -1.15
N ALA A 68 -11.84 -6.78 0.02
CA ALA A 68 -11.01 -7.31 1.11
C ALA A 68 -10.36 -8.67 0.80
N LYS A 69 -10.92 -9.47 -0.12
CA LYS A 69 -10.42 -10.83 -0.46
C LYS A 69 -9.53 -10.86 -1.70
N LEU A 70 -9.67 -9.89 -2.59
CA LEU A 70 -8.94 -9.85 -3.85
C LEU A 70 -7.40 -9.76 -3.71
N PRO A 71 -6.83 -9.09 -2.70
CA PRO A 71 -5.38 -9.02 -2.52
C PRO A 71 -4.70 -10.38 -2.39
N ASP A 72 -5.37 -11.34 -1.72
CA ASP A 72 -4.86 -12.69 -1.55
C ASP A 72 -4.95 -13.52 -2.84
N LEU A 73 -5.90 -13.18 -3.72
CA LEU A 73 -6.16 -13.92 -4.96
C LEU A 73 -5.29 -13.46 -6.13
N VAL A 74 -4.89 -12.18 -6.14
CA VAL A 74 -4.10 -11.58 -7.23
C VAL A 74 -2.93 -10.78 -6.65
N PRO A 75 -1.89 -11.46 -6.13
CA PRO A 75 -0.77 -10.80 -5.45
C PRO A 75 0.12 -9.97 -6.38
N ALA A 76 -0.01 -10.15 -7.70
CA ALA A 76 0.67 -9.34 -8.71
C ALA A 76 0.12 -7.91 -8.84
N VAL A 77 -1.10 -7.68 -8.34
CA VAL A 77 -1.79 -6.38 -8.35
C VAL A 77 -1.69 -5.77 -6.96
N ARG A 78 -1.46 -4.46 -6.91
CA ARG A 78 -1.56 -3.67 -5.68
C ARG A 78 -2.99 -3.16 -5.53
N TRP A 79 -3.49 -3.16 -4.30
CA TRP A 79 -4.90 -2.90 -4.04
C TRP A 79 -5.03 -1.63 -3.22
N GLY A 80 -5.92 -0.74 -3.67
CA GLY A 80 -6.20 0.54 -3.02
C GLY A 80 -7.68 0.72 -2.75
N ARG A 81 -8.00 1.56 -1.78
CA ARG A 81 -9.35 2.04 -1.52
C ARG A 81 -9.31 3.54 -1.27
N LEU A 82 -10.24 4.29 -1.86
CA LEU A 82 -10.39 5.74 -1.67
C LEU A 82 -11.86 6.08 -1.40
N ASP A 83 -12.15 6.70 -0.26
CA ASP A 83 -13.49 7.19 0.06
C ASP A 83 -13.71 8.58 -0.54
N VAL A 84 -14.64 8.70 -1.48
CA VAL A 84 -14.93 9.94 -2.22
C VAL A 84 -15.76 10.94 -1.42
N THR A 85 -16.31 10.53 -0.27
CA THR A 85 -17.08 11.42 0.60
C THR A 85 -16.20 12.28 1.50
N VAL A 86 -14.93 11.89 1.67
CA VAL A 86 -13.91 12.70 2.33
C VAL A 86 -13.56 13.87 1.42
N SER A 87 -13.72 15.11 1.91
CA SER A 87 -13.56 16.32 1.09
C SER A 87 -12.20 16.42 0.40
N GLY A 88 -11.14 15.90 1.02
CA GLY A 88 -9.79 15.86 0.44
C GLY A 88 -9.64 14.92 -0.77
N ASN A 89 -10.54 13.97 -0.96
CA ASN A 89 -10.44 12.92 -1.99
C ASN A 89 -11.27 13.24 -3.26
N SER A 90 -12.17 14.22 -3.18
CA SER A 90 -13.03 14.64 -4.30
C SER A 90 -12.27 15.12 -5.55
N PRO A 91 -11.13 15.85 -5.45
CA PRO A 91 -10.34 16.24 -6.61
C PRO A 91 -9.84 15.04 -7.43
N ILE A 92 -9.27 14.03 -6.76
CA ILE A 92 -8.76 12.82 -7.42
C ILE A 92 -9.89 12.02 -8.08
N ALA A 93 -11.01 11.86 -7.38
CA ALA A 93 -12.18 11.20 -7.96
C ALA A 93 -12.63 11.90 -9.25
N SER A 94 -12.65 13.24 -9.24
CA SER A 94 -13.02 14.06 -10.40
C SER A 94 -12.02 13.93 -11.55
N GLU A 95 -10.71 13.98 -11.26
CA GLU A 95 -9.64 13.81 -12.26
C GLU A 95 -9.75 12.47 -12.99
N LEU A 96 -10.12 11.42 -12.25
CA LEU A 96 -10.31 10.06 -12.79
C LEU A 96 -11.71 9.82 -13.35
N ASN A 97 -12.53 10.87 -13.50
CA ASN A 97 -13.91 10.83 -13.99
C ASN A 97 -14.84 9.90 -13.17
N VAL A 98 -14.55 9.70 -11.90
CA VAL A 98 -15.41 9.01 -10.94
C VAL A 98 -16.45 10.00 -10.43
N ARG A 99 -17.72 9.72 -10.71
CA ARG A 99 -18.83 10.55 -10.25
C ARG A 99 -19.35 10.05 -8.90
N PRO A 100 -19.49 10.92 -7.89
CA PRO A 100 -20.00 10.55 -6.56
C PRO A 100 -21.48 10.14 -6.58
#